data_AF-A0A7X0E7S6-F1
#
_entry.id   AF-A0A7X0E7S6-F1
#
_cell.length_a   1.000
_cell.length_b   1.000
_cell.length_c   1.000
_cell.angle_alpha   90.00
_cell.angle_beta   90.00
_cell.angle_gamma   90.00
#
_symmetry.space_group_name_H-M   'P 1'
#
loop_
_entity.id
_entity.type
_entity.pdbx_description
1 polymer ?
#
loop_
_entity_poly.entity_id
_entity_poly.type
_entity_poly.pdbx_seq_one_letter_code
_entity_poly.pdbx_strand_id
1 'polypeptide(L)'
;MQTGARLLGLHFAAMTYKGAMVIGVLRLGCLGVSALLASQAWADGCQLKDYGTLPVEMVGSRATTMVKINGNNTRFILDTGAFYNTMSSANASSLGLKLQPAPFGFRISGVGGDANVQQTHVKEFGILDTTLKNVDFIVGGTDAGDGLLGANLLDLFDLEIDLAQGKLTLFKADHCDKASLAYWAKDGKYNVADIEPADNPFDRRTFLSVTINGKKVRAVLDSGAFATVLSRDAAERAGIDLNAPDIKAGSISIGIGAKPVKTWTVNIDSFSVGTETIQHSQMQVIDGRIGDKTDMLLGVDFLLAHHMFIANSKEKAYFTYNGGRVFTLAKAPNGNDTPDVGTAMDDNGAAPTAAPDYALRGEAHLSRGEPKAAVADLDEAIRMAPDQAAYYVARARAHEADKQPDAALTDLDKSLSLDPKNVDALLMRAELRFAHKDHTGAAADVNAAGALVPAGSTQARSIAHLYVQLDQPIAALPLLDDWIRLHTNDAMLGSALNERCWVRALTNQMLDDALSDCRKAIKRDGEKPAYLDSLGMVQLRLEHYPESIKAHEQAVAQSPQSAWSRYGLGLAKIRSGQTDAGNADLVAARALNPEIEARATKYGLTAAGP
;
A
#
# COMPACT_ATOMS: atom_id res chain seq x y z
N MET A 1 54.33 43.73 39.97
CA MET A 1 53.72 44.98 40.44
C MET A 1 52.71 45.43 39.41
N GLN A 2 51.44 45.54 39.83
CA GLN A 2 50.32 46.30 39.25
C GLN A 2 49.91 46.07 37.78
N THR A 3 48.64 45.88 37.38
CA THR A 3 47.32 45.63 38.01
C THR A 3 46.32 45.51 36.84
N GLY A 4 45.26 44.72 36.98
CA GLY A 4 44.04 44.90 36.16
C GLY A 4 43.44 43.64 35.54
N ALA A 5 42.98 42.70 36.38
CA ALA A 5 42.10 41.62 35.94
C ALA A 5 40.69 42.18 35.65
N ARG A 6 40.17 41.91 34.45
CA ARG A 6 38.72 41.90 34.17
C ARG A 6 38.36 40.54 33.59
N LEU A 7 37.63 39.77 34.39
CA LEU A 7 36.87 38.59 33.93
C LEU A 7 35.83 39.04 32.91
N LEU A 8 35.80 38.40 31.75
CA LEU A 8 34.63 38.31 30.88
C LEU A 8 34.61 36.89 30.33
N GLY A 9 33.66 36.09 30.85
CA GLY A 9 33.43 34.73 30.42
C GLY A 9 32.94 34.71 28.97
N LEU A 10 33.61 33.89 28.15
CA LEU A 10 33.11 33.51 26.83
C LEU A 10 31.88 32.62 27.01
N HIS A 11 30.69 33.21 26.81
CA HIS A 11 29.52 32.45 26.42
C HIS A 11 29.69 32.07 24.94
N PHE A 12 29.78 30.76 24.67
CA PHE A 12 29.47 30.21 23.35
C PHE A 12 28.03 30.59 23.01
N ALA A 13 27.86 31.58 22.14
CA ALA A 13 26.59 31.88 21.53
C ALA A 13 26.24 30.72 20.59
N ALA A 14 25.31 29.87 21.03
CA ALA A 14 24.59 28.97 20.15
C ALA A 14 23.88 29.82 19.10
N MET A 15 24.34 29.74 17.85
CA MET A 15 23.57 30.18 16.69
C MET A 15 22.30 29.33 16.63
N THR A 16 21.22 29.83 17.22
CA THR A 16 19.87 29.34 16.99
C THR A 16 19.51 29.58 15.53
N TYR A 17 19.63 28.55 14.70
CA TYR A 17 19.06 28.53 13.37
C TYR A 17 17.53 28.61 13.49
N LYS A 18 16.97 29.79 13.21
CA LYS A 18 15.54 29.98 12.93
C LYS A 18 15.23 29.38 11.55
N GLY A 19 15.12 28.07 11.51
CA GLY A 19 14.59 27.30 10.39
C GLY A 19 13.46 26.41 10.85
N ALA A 20 12.57 26.92 11.72
CA ALA A 20 11.30 26.26 11.97
C ALA A 20 10.47 26.41 10.69
N MET A 21 10.17 25.30 10.03
CA MET A 21 9.02 25.21 9.16
C MET A 21 7.85 25.76 9.99
N VAL A 22 7.27 26.89 9.59
CA VAL A 22 5.97 27.28 10.10
C VAL A 22 5.00 26.32 9.44
N ILE A 23 4.93 25.10 9.98
CA ILE A 23 3.83 24.18 9.75
C ILE A 23 2.63 24.95 10.28
N GLY A 24 1.84 25.50 9.37
CA GLY A 24 0.66 26.26 9.73
C GLY A 24 -0.24 25.33 10.51
N VAL A 25 -0.35 25.54 11.83
CA VAL A 25 -1.48 25.00 12.58
C VAL A 25 -2.71 25.55 11.88
N LEU A 26 -3.52 24.66 11.29
CA LEU A 26 -4.77 25.03 10.66
C LEU A 26 -5.58 25.81 11.71
N ARG A 27 -5.61 27.13 11.60
CA ARG A 27 -6.55 27.95 12.36
C ARG A 27 -7.89 27.72 11.71
N LEU A 28 -8.62 26.71 12.20
CA LEU A 28 -10.04 26.56 11.93
C LEU A 28 -10.74 27.80 12.47
N GLY A 29 -10.88 28.81 11.61
CA GLY A 29 -11.85 29.88 11.81
C GLY A 29 -13.22 29.22 11.94
N CYS A 30 -13.97 29.62 12.98
CA CYS A 30 -15.24 29.04 13.39
C CYS A 30 -16.01 28.38 12.24
N LEU A 31 -15.99 27.05 12.20
CA LEU A 31 -16.87 26.24 11.37
C LEU A 31 -18.31 26.53 11.81
N GLY A 32 -19.00 27.37 11.05
CA GLY A 32 -20.45 27.49 11.12
C GLY A 32 -21.08 26.33 10.36
N VAL A 33 -21.35 25.22 11.04
CA VAL A 33 -22.21 24.15 10.52
C VAL A 33 -23.43 24.06 11.43
N SER A 34 -24.56 24.47 10.87
CA SER A 34 -25.88 24.34 11.46
C SER A 34 -26.51 23.03 10.98
N ALA A 35 -26.30 21.95 11.72
CA ALA A 35 -27.17 20.77 11.70
C ALA A 35 -27.07 20.10 13.08
N LEU A 36 -27.95 20.52 13.99
CA LEU A 36 -28.18 19.85 15.27
C LEU A 36 -28.90 18.52 14.99
N LEU A 37 -28.14 17.46 14.69
CA LEU A 37 -28.61 16.12 15.00
C LEU A 37 -28.54 15.97 16.52
N ALA A 38 -29.61 15.41 17.09
CA ALA A 38 -29.82 15.36 18.54
C ALA A 38 -28.61 14.71 19.22
N SER A 39 -27.84 15.50 19.97
CA SER A 39 -26.85 14.96 20.89
C SER A 39 -27.60 14.05 21.86
N GLN A 40 -27.23 12.78 21.91
CA GLN A 40 -27.58 11.96 23.06
C GLN A 40 -26.91 12.61 24.26
N ALA A 41 -27.68 13.34 25.07
CA ALA A 41 -27.21 13.84 26.34
C ALA A 41 -27.10 12.64 27.28
N TRP A 42 -25.88 12.27 27.66
CA TRP A 42 -25.63 11.26 28.67
C TRP A 42 -25.94 11.85 30.05
N ALA A 43 -26.28 11.01 31.01
CA ALA A 43 -26.76 11.42 32.34
C ALA A 43 -25.82 12.37 33.11
N ASP A 44 -24.55 12.49 32.71
CA ASP A 44 -23.51 13.31 33.36
C ASP A 44 -23.15 14.62 32.63
N GLY A 45 -23.86 14.99 31.55
CA GLY A 45 -23.56 16.20 30.77
C GLY A 45 -22.46 16.04 29.72
N CYS A 46 -21.96 14.82 29.50
CA CYS A 46 -21.07 14.48 28.38
C CYS A 46 -21.76 14.74 27.03
N GLN A 47 -21.06 15.46 26.15
CA GLN A 47 -21.49 15.75 24.79
C GLN A 47 -20.46 15.25 23.79
N LEU A 48 -20.86 14.31 22.94
CA LEU A 48 -20.11 13.94 21.74
C LEU A 48 -20.61 14.80 20.58
N LYS A 49 -19.81 15.78 20.18
CA LYS A 49 -20.11 16.59 19.00
C LYS A 49 -19.63 15.87 17.76
N ASP A 50 -20.56 15.45 16.91
CA ASP A 50 -20.30 14.84 15.61
C ASP A 50 -19.92 15.91 14.57
N TYR A 51 -18.78 15.72 13.90
CA TYR A 51 -18.27 16.57 12.82
C TYR A 51 -18.48 15.96 11.42
N GLY A 52 -18.99 14.74 11.34
CA GLY A 52 -19.30 14.03 10.10
C GLY A 52 -18.60 12.68 10.01
N THR A 53 -19.19 11.80 9.19
CA THR A 53 -18.68 10.46 8.87
C THR A 53 -18.09 10.43 7.48
N LEU A 54 -16.84 10.03 7.37
CA LEU A 54 -16.18 9.71 6.12
C LEU A 54 -16.62 8.32 5.65
N PRO A 55 -17.11 8.18 4.41
CA PRO A 55 -17.29 6.87 3.81
C PRO A 55 -15.89 6.26 3.55
N VAL A 56 -15.72 5.00 3.95
CA VAL A 56 -14.46 4.29 3.82
C VAL A 56 -14.60 3.16 2.80
N GLU A 57 -14.06 3.39 1.61
CA GLU A 57 -13.93 2.41 0.54
C GLU A 57 -12.72 1.52 0.83
N MET A 58 -12.93 0.19 0.79
CA MET A 58 -11.84 -0.76 0.96
C MET A 58 -11.33 -1.22 -0.42
N VAL A 59 -10.21 -0.65 -0.87
CA VAL A 59 -9.62 -0.94 -2.18
C VAL A 59 -8.31 -1.70 -2.01
N GLY A 60 -8.25 -2.97 -2.44
CA GLY A 60 -7.02 -3.77 -2.33
C GLY A 60 -6.50 -3.90 -0.89
N SER A 61 -7.42 -3.99 0.09
CA SER A 61 -7.17 -3.96 1.54
C SER A 61 -6.54 -2.66 2.05
N ARG A 62 -6.88 -1.52 1.44
CA ARG A 62 -6.56 -0.18 1.98
C ARG A 62 -7.85 0.53 2.33
N ALA A 63 -7.89 1.14 3.50
CA ALA A 63 -8.98 2.02 3.91
C ALA A 63 -8.81 3.37 3.20
N THR A 64 -9.75 3.73 2.33
CA THR A 64 -9.64 4.93 1.51
C THR A 64 -10.90 5.77 1.54
N THR A 65 -10.78 7.07 1.25
CA THR A 65 -11.91 7.98 1.06
C THR A 65 -11.66 8.88 -0.15
N MET A 66 -12.74 9.31 -0.77
CA MET A 66 -12.68 10.34 -1.80
C MET A 66 -12.50 11.72 -1.15
N VAL A 67 -11.59 12.51 -1.72
CA VAL A 67 -11.34 13.92 -1.37
C VAL A 67 -11.28 14.77 -2.63
N LYS A 68 -11.30 16.09 -2.47
CA LYS A 68 -11.10 17.04 -3.58
C LYS A 68 -9.79 17.80 -3.41
N ILE A 69 -8.93 17.76 -4.42
CA ILE A 69 -7.72 18.56 -4.51
C ILE A 69 -7.89 19.60 -5.60
N ASN A 70 -8.00 20.88 -5.22
CA ASN A 70 -8.22 22.00 -6.14
C ASN A 70 -9.40 21.75 -7.11
N GLY A 71 -10.48 21.13 -6.61
CA GLY A 71 -11.68 20.79 -7.39
C GLY A 71 -11.66 19.43 -8.07
N ASN A 72 -10.53 18.74 -8.12
CA ASN A 72 -10.42 17.40 -8.71
C ASN A 72 -10.69 16.32 -7.66
N ASN A 73 -11.63 15.41 -7.93
CA ASN A 73 -11.85 14.23 -7.09
C ASN A 73 -10.65 13.30 -7.18
N THR A 74 -10.16 12.83 -6.04
CA THR A 74 -9.07 11.86 -5.95
C THR A 74 -9.24 11.03 -4.69
N ARG A 75 -8.74 9.81 -4.72
CA ARG A 75 -8.76 8.91 -3.59
C ARG A 75 -7.53 9.12 -2.72
N PHE A 76 -7.74 9.05 -1.41
CA PHE A 76 -6.67 9.04 -0.42
C PHE A 76 -6.89 7.89 0.55
N ILE A 77 -5.80 7.25 0.96
CA ILE A 77 -5.75 6.30 2.06
C ILE A 77 -5.92 7.07 3.37
N LEU A 78 -6.80 6.58 4.22
CA LEU A 78 -6.90 7.02 5.61
C LEU A 78 -5.75 6.36 6.35
N ASP A 79 -4.76 7.13 6.80
CA ASP A 79 -3.55 6.62 7.40
C ASP A 79 -3.30 7.26 8.76
N THR A 80 -3.85 6.65 9.81
CA THR A 80 -3.63 7.08 11.20
C THR A 80 -2.16 6.89 11.65
N GLY A 81 -1.37 6.09 10.92
CA GLY A 81 0.05 5.85 11.18
C GLY A 81 0.97 6.89 10.54
N ALA A 82 0.48 7.64 9.54
CA ALA A 82 1.17 8.74 8.90
C ALA A 82 1.11 10.00 9.77
N PHE A 83 2.28 10.55 10.11
CA PHE A 83 2.35 11.77 10.94
C PHE A 83 1.84 13.03 10.20
N TYR A 84 1.75 12.97 8.87
CA TYR A 84 1.35 14.09 8.03
C TYR A 84 0.68 13.60 6.74
N ASN A 85 -0.13 14.46 6.13
CA ASN A 85 -0.67 14.22 4.80
C ASN A 85 0.47 14.11 3.79
N THR A 86 0.50 13.00 3.04
CA THR A 86 1.54 12.77 2.05
C THR A 86 0.96 12.35 0.71
N MET A 87 1.74 12.46 -0.36
CA MET A 87 1.42 11.87 -1.66
C MET A 87 2.68 11.59 -2.46
N SER A 88 2.61 10.73 -3.45
CA SER A 88 3.75 10.50 -4.34
C SER A 88 3.98 11.68 -5.28
N SER A 89 5.19 11.76 -5.85
CA SER A 89 5.50 12.73 -6.91
C SER A 89 4.59 12.55 -8.14
N ALA A 90 4.14 11.32 -8.39
CA ALA A 90 3.22 11.01 -9.48
C ALA A 90 1.82 11.55 -9.21
N ASN A 91 1.27 11.35 -8.01
CA ASN A 91 -0.02 11.94 -7.63
C ASN A 91 0.05 13.47 -7.73
N ALA A 92 1.08 14.10 -7.16
CA ALA A 92 1.23 15.55 -7.23
C ALA A 92 1.33 16.07 -8.67
N SER A 93 2.08 15.36 -9.54
CA SER A 93 2.18 15.69 -10.97
C SER A 93 0.83 15.53 -11.68
N SER A 94 0.08 14.46 -11.41
CA SER A 94 -1.24 14.21 -12.01
C SER A 94 -2.28 15.25 -11.63
N LEU A 95 -2.16 15.80 -10.41
CA LEU A 95 -3.03 16.85 -9.88
C LEU A 95 -2.56 18.28 -10.27
N GLY A 96 -1.48 18.39 -11.05
CA GLY A 96 -0.92 19.67 -11.49
C GLY A 96 -0.37 20.53 -10.34
N LEU A 97 0.06 19.91 -9.24
CA LEU A 97 0.56 20.60 -8.07
C LEU A 97 2.01 21.05 -8.26
N LYS A 98 2.32 22.25 -7.76
CA LYS A 98 3.67 22.81 -7.81
C LYS A 98 4.47 22.32 -6.61
N LEU A 99 5.58 21.65 -6.87
CA LEU A 99 6.48 21.16 -5.84
C LEU A 99 7.48 22.25 -5.43
N GLN A 100 7.75 22.31 -4.14
CA GLN A 100 8.79 23.14 -3.55
C GLN A 100 9.79 22.23 -2.81
N PRO A 101 11.08 22.60 -2.74
CA PRO A 101 12.03 21.88 -1.91
C PRO A 101 11.58 21.88 -0.45
N ALA A 102 11.66 20.73 0.21
CA ALA A 102 11.54 20.67 1.66
C ALA A 102 12.77 21.33 2.32
N PRO A 103 12.70 21.70 3.61
CA PRO A 103 13.86 22.19 4.36
C PRO A 103 15.06 21.26 4.21
N PHE A 104 16.27 21.83 4.16
CA PHE A 104 17.50 21.05 3.97
C PHE A 104 17.63 19.97 5.05
N GLY A 105 17.84 18.72 4.62
CA GLY A 105 17.98 17.56 5.51
C GLY A 105 16.65 16.99 6.03
N PHE A 106 15.51 17.58 5.68
CA PHE A 106 14.21 17.03 6.06
C PHE A 106 13.92 15.75 5.28
N ARG A 107 13.63 14.68 6.01
CA ARG A 107 13.32 13.34 5.48
C ARG A 107 12.13 12.80 6.24
N ILE A 108 11.41 11.87 5.62
CA ILE A 108 10.40 11.06 6.29
C ILE A 108 10.92 9.63 6.42
N SER A 109 10.55 8.96 7.50
CA SER A 109 11.02 7.61 7.83
C SER A 109 9.83 6.70 8.01
N GLY A 110 9.97 5.44 7.57
CA GLY A 110 8.95 4.41 7.72
C GLY A 110 9.51 3.04 7.37
N VAL A 111 8.61 2.09 7.11
CA VAL A 111 8.99 0.78 6.56
C VAL A 111 9.77 0.97 5.25
N GLY A 112 10.94 0.34 5.16
CA GLY A 112 11.86 0.50 4.02
C GLY A 112 12.91 1.61 4.19
N GLY A 113 12.92 2.32 5.31
CA GLY A 113 13.89 3.36 5.66
C GLY A 113 13.44 4.78 5.30
N ASP A 114 14.40 5.67 5.05
CA ASP A 114 14.12 7.11 4.88
C ASP A 114 13.91 7.52 3.42
N ALA A 115 12.96 8.42 3.20
CA ALA A 115 12.73 9.06 1.92
C ALA A 115 13.05 10.56 1.94
N ASN A 116 13.69 11.02 0.85
CA ASN A 116 13.74 12.45 0.53
C ASN A 116 12.34 12.92 0.15
N VAL A 117 12.03 14.16 0.53
CA VAL A 117 10.72 14.75 0.27
C VAL A 117 10.81 16.16 -0.25
N GLN A 118 9.72 16.54 -0.90
CA GLN A 118 9.36 17.89 -1.29
C GLN A 118 8.09 18.28 -0.53
N GLN A 119 7.62 19.49 -0.74
CA GLN A 119 6.35 19.95 -0.20
C GLN A 119 5.50 20.57 -1.32
N THR A 120 4.19 20.57 -1.13
CA THR A 120 3.28 21.33 -1.97
C THR A 120 2.17 21.95 -1.15
N HIS A 121 1.62 23.06 -1.68
CA HIS A 121 0.51 23.78 -1.08
C HIS A 121 -0.76 23.52 -1.90
N VAL A 122 -1.72 22.82 -1.31
CA VAL A 122 -3.05 22.61 -1.89
C VAL A 122 -3.92 23.81 -1.53
N LYS A 123 -4.43 24.52 -2.53
CA LYS A 123 -5.21 25.74 -2.32
C LYS A 123 -6.56 25.43 -1.68
N GLU A 124 -7.21 24.39 -2.18
CA GLU A 124 -8.51 23.92 -1.72
C GLU A 124 -8.49 22.41 -1.55
N PHE A 125 -8.67 21.97 -0.32
CA PHE A 125 -8.76 20.57 0.08
C PHE A 125 -10.18 20.29 0.57
N GLY A 126 -10.96 19.57 -0.23
CA GLY A 126 -12.34 19.20 0.09
C GLY A 126 -12.43 17.85 0.78
N ILE A 127 -13.09 17.81 1.95
CA ILE A 127 -13.35 16.61 2.76
C ILE A 127 -14.62 16.84 3.59
N LEU A 128 -15.47 15.80 3.78
CA LEU A 128 -16.73 15.91 4.56
C LEU A 128 -17.59 17.13 4.17
N ASP A 129 -17.83 17.31 2.87
CA ASP A 129 -18.56 18.47 2.31
C ASP A 129 -18.03 19.86 2.73
N THR A 130 -16.82 19.90 3.27
CA THR A 130 -16.11 21.11 3.71
C THR A 130 -14.89 21.33 2.83
N THR A 131 -14.54 22.58 2.58
CA THR A 131 -13.30 22.96 1.88
C THR A 131 -12.36 23.67 2.83
N LEU A 132 -11.23 23.02 3.12
CA LEU A 132 -10.10 23.62 3.82
C LEU A 132 -9.22 24.38 2.84
N LYS A 133 -8.71 25.54 3.25
CA LYS A 133 -7.85 26.38 2.41
C LYS A 133 -6.39 26.27 2.84
N ASN A 134 -5.50 26.22 1.85
CA ASN A 134 -4.04 26.22 2.04
C ASN A 134 -3.58 25.06 2.95
N VAL A 135 -3.84 23.84 2.50
CA VAL A 135 -3.41 22.61 3.19
C VAL A 135 -2.08 22.15 2.60
N ASP A 136 -1.11 21.91 3.47
CA ASP A 136 0.22 21.46 3.06
C ASP A 136 0.26 19.94 2.93
N PHE A 137 0.98 19.45 1.93
CA PHE A 137 1.27 18.04 1.74
C PHE A 137 2.77 17.83 1.58
N ILE A 138 3.26 16.75 2.18
CA ILE A 138 4.60 16.23 1.91
C ILE A 138 4.51 15.41 0.63
N VAL A 139 5.47 15.59 -0.27
CA VAL A 139 5.52 14.87 -1.55
C VAL A 139 6.78 14.04 -1.63
N GLY A 140 6.64 12.73 -1.79
CA GLY A 140 7.77 11.81 -1.92
C GLY A 140 7.52 10.47 -1.24
N GLY A 141 8.59 9.68 -1.11
CA GLY A 141 8.49 8.27 -0.70
C GLY A 141 8.08 7.36 -1.85
N THR A 142 7.92 6.08 -1.52
CA THR A 142 7.39 5.08 -2.45
C THR A 142 5.92 5.34 -2.75
N ASP A 143 5.52 5.20 -4.01
CA ASP A 143 4.15 5.41 -4.44
C ASP A 143 3.23 4.28 -3.96
N ALA A 144 2.25 4.64 -3.14
CA ALA A 144 1.21 3.74 -2.67
C ALA A 144 0.01 3.66 -3.63
N GLY A 145 0.02 4.44 -4.72
CA GLY A 145 -1.07 4.59 -5.68
C GLY A 145 -1.99 5.78 -5.37
N ASP A 146 -2.32 5.94 -4.09
CA ASP A 146 -3.14 7.03 -3.56
C ASP A 146 -2.34 7.88 -2.57
N GLY A 147 -2.80 9.11 -2.32
CA GLY A 147 -2.22 9.94 -1.26
C GLY A 147 -2.63 9.45 0.14
N LEU A 148 -1.92 9.87 1.18
CA LEU A 148 -2.18 9.51 2.58
C LEU A 148 -2.78 10.71 3.32
N LEU A 149 -3.89 10.50 4.04
CA LEU A 149 -4.41 11.45 5.02
C LEU A 149 -3.86 11.07 6.40
N GLY A 150 -3.07 11.96 6.98
CA GLY A 150 -2.34 11.69 8.21
C GLY A 150 -2.87 12.43 9.44
N ALA A 151 -2.15 12.22 10.53
CA ALA A 151 -2.38 12.76 11.87
C ALA A 151 -2.57 14.30 11.92
N ASN A 152 -1.95 15.05 11.01
CA ASN A 152 -2.10 16.52 10.99
C ASN A 152 -3.53 16.99 10.67
N LEU A 153 -4.38 16.11 10.14
CA LEU A 153 -5.81 16.34 9.96
C LEU A 153 -6.66 15.43 10.85
N LEU A 154 -6.36 14.13 10.89
CA LEU A 154 -7.19 13.13 11.59
C LEU A 154 -7.13 13.32 13.11
N ASP A 155 -5.95 13.54 13.69
CA ASP A 155 -5.75 13.61 15.14
C ASP A 155 -6.11 14.98 15.74
N LEU A 156 -6.80 15.83 14.97
CA LEU A 156 -7.48 17.01 15.50
C LEU A 156 -8.80 16.65 16.20
N PHE A 157 -9.28 15.42 15.99
CA PHE A 157 -10.55 14.91 16.47
C PHE A 157 -10.36 13.66 17.31
N ASP A 158 -11.37 13.33 18.11
CA ASP A 158 -11.57 11.96 18.57
C ASP A 158 -12.14 11.17 17.38
N LEU A 159 -11.72 9.91 17.19
CA LEU A 159 -12.03 9.13 16.00
C LEU A 159 -12.87 7.91 16.36
N GLU A 160 -13.99 7.71 15.67
CA GLU A 160 -14.65 6.41 15.63
C GLU A 160 -14.28 5.71 14.33
N ILE A 161 -13.68 4.53 14.43
CA ILE A 161 -13.21 3.71 13.32
C ILE A 161 -14.07 2.46 13.29
N ASP A 162 -14.92 2.35 12.27
CA ASP A 162 -15.77 1.20 12.01
C ASP A 162 -15.61 0.79 10.54
N LEU A 163 -14.42 0.24 10.24
CA LEU A 163 -14.08 -0.17 8.88
C LEU A 163 -14.97 -1.31 8.40
N ALA A 164 -15.51 -2.13 9.30
CA ALA A 164 -16.43 -3.22 8.97
C ALA A 164 -17.73 -2.70 8.35
N GLN A 165 -18.18 -1.51 8.74
CA GLN A 165 -19.32 -0.81 8.12
C GLN A 165 -18.89 0.28 7.12
N GLY A 166 -17.59 0.39 6.82
CA GLY A 166 -17.05 1.37 5.89
C GLY A 166 -17.17 2.81 6.39
N LYS A 167 -16.89 3.06 7.66
CA LYS A 167 -17.07 4.37 8.31
C LYS A 167 -15.85 4.80 9.12
N LEU A 168 -15.56 6.09 9.05
CA LEU A 168 -14.70 6.79 10.00
C LEU A 168 -15.36 8.10 10.40
N THR A 169 -15.78 8.22 11.66
CA THR A 169 -16.52 9.40 12.15
C THR A 169 -15.64 10.27 13.03
N LEU A 170 -15.71 11.58 12.79
CA LEU A 170 -14.94 12.57 13.53
C LEU A 170 -15.78 13.15 14.66
N PHE A 171 -15.28 13.06 15.89
CA PHE A 171 -15.94 13.59 17.08
C PHE A 171 -15.09 14.62 17.82
N LYS A 172 -15.77 15.39 18.65
CA LYS A 172 -15.14 16.07 19.78
C LYS A 172 -15.90 15.73 21.05
N ALA A 173 -15.25 15.04 21.98
CA ALA A 173 -15.80 14.84 23.30
C ALA A 173 -15.68 16.13 24.14
N ASP A 174 -16.77 16.52 24.79
CA ASP A 174 -16.84 17.66 25.71
C ASP A 174 -17.50 17.25 27.02
N HIS A 175 -16.90 17.62 28.15
CA HIS A 175 -17.36 17.25 29.51
C HIS A 175 -17.58 15.74 29.71
N CYS A 176 -16.79 14.90 29.04
CA CYS A 176 -16.99 13.46 29.06
C CYS A 176 -16.12 12.70 30.07
N ASP A 177 -15.37 13.35 30.96
CA ASP A 177 -14.26 12.75 31.74
C ASP A 177 -14.57 11.40 32.42
N LYS A 178 -15.82 11.20 32.86
CA LYS A 178 -16.26 9.98 33.56
C LYS A 178 -17.07 9.01 32.69
N ALA A 179 -17.45 9.42 31.49
CA ALA A 179 -18.26 8.61 30.58
C ALA A 179 -17.38 7.62 29.79
N SER A 180 -17.83 6.38 29.68
CA SER A 180 -17.35 5.47 28.64
C SER A 180 -17.78 5.99 27.28
N LEU A 181 -16.89 5.97 26.30
CA LEU A 181 -17.20 6.37 24.92
C LEU A 181 -17.46 5.16 24.01
N ALA A 182 -17.52 3.95 24.58
CA ALA A 182 -17.98 2.73 23.89
C ALA A 182 -19.51 2.69 23.77
N TYR A 183 -20.12 3.73 23.19
CA TYR A 183 -21.56 3.93 23.28
C TYR A 183 -22.41 2.92 22.50
N TRP A 184 -21.82 2.25 21.51
CA TRP A 184 -22.47 1.19 20.74
C TRP A 184 -22.58 -0.11 21.56
N ALA A 185 -21.70 -0.32 22.53
CA ALA A 185 -21.65 -1.50 23.41
C ALA A 185 -22.68 -1.41 24.54
N LYS A 186 -23.97 -1.54 24.20
CA LYS A 186 -25.10 -1.36 25.13
C LYS A 186 -25.13 -2.35 26.30
N ASP A 187 -24.51 -3.51 26.16
CA ASP A 187 -24.40 -4.52 27.22
C ASP A 187 -23.23 -4.22 28.19
N GLY A 188 -22.50 -3.12 27.95
CA GLY A 188 -21.36 -2.68 28.75
C GLY A 188 -20.09 -3.50 28.52
N LYS A 189 -20.08 -4.43 27.56
CA LYS A 189 -18.89 -5.23 27.25
C LYS A 189 -18.08 -4.55 26.16
N TYR A 190 -16.92 -4.06 26.53
CA TYR A 190 -15.95 -3.47 25.61
C TYR A 190 -14.56 -3.62 26.22
N ASN A 191 -13.55 -3.51 25.36
CA ASN A 191 -12.17 -3.41 25.78
C ASN A 191 -11.74 -1.96 25.87
N VAL A 192 -10.81 -1.68 26.78
CA VAL A 192 -10.21 -0.35 26.94
C VAL A 192 -8.70 -0.46 27.02
N ALA A 193 -8.00 0.37 26.27
CA ALA A 193 -6.56 0.53 26.31
C ALA A 193 -6.20 1.99 26.57
N ASP A 194 -5.14 2.22 27.36
CA ASP A 194 -4.59 3.56 27.53
C ASP A 194 -3.72 3.91 26.32
N ILE A 195 -3.85 5.16 25.85
CA ILE A 195 -3.03 5.71 24.77
C ILE A 195 -1.73 6.21 25.39
N GLU A 196 -0.60 5.76 24.86
CA GLU A 196 0.71 6.22 25.29
C GLU A 196 1.06 7.56 24.64
N PRO A 197 1.65 8.51 25.39
CA PRO A 197 2.09 9.78 24.82
C PRO A 197 3.21 9.57 23.79
N ALA A 198 3.16 10.34 22.71
CA ALA A 198 4.27 10.41 21.76
C ALA A 198 5.53 10.98 22.41
N ASP A 199 6.72 10.53 21.99
CA ASP A 199 7.98 11.10 22.48
C ASP A 199 8.19 12.55 22.03
N ASN A 200 7.69 12.87 20.85
CA ASN A 200 7.71 14.20 20.28
C ASN A 200 6.33 14.84 20.49
N PRO A 201 6.22 16.00 21.16
CA PRO A 201 4.92 16.66 21.40
C PRO A 201 4.21 17.12 20.11
N PHE A 202 4.89 17.12 18.97
CA PHE A 202 4.30 17.41 17.66
C PHE A 202 3.80 16.16 16.93
N ASP A 203 4.17 14.96 17.39
CA ASP A 203 3.63 13.71 16.87
C ASP A 203 2.34 13.40 17.64
N ARG A 204 1.22 13.34 16.92
CA ARG A 204 -0.12 13.17 17.50
C ARG A 204 -0.70 11.77 17.34
N ARG A 205 0.05 10.89 16.66
CA ARG A 205 -0.39 9.54 16.34
C ARG A 205 -0.75 8.77 17.60
N THR A 206 -1.71 7.86 17.47
CA THR A 206 -2.16 7.03 18.57
C THR A 206 -1.21 5.86 18.81
N PHE A 207 -0.53 5.86 19.95
CA PHE A 207 0.31 4.75 20.39
C PHE A 207 -0.39 3.93 21.46
N LEU A 208 -0.31 2.60 21.35
CA LEU A 208 -0.86 1.66 22.33
C LEU A 208 0.25 0.78 22.89
N SER A 209 0.19 0.54 24.20
CA SER A 209 0.97 -0.51 24.84
C SER A 209 0.35 -1.86 24.54
N VAL A 210 1.05 -2.70 23.79
CA VAL A 210 0.65 -4.10 23.57
C VAL A 210 1.66 -5.04 24.20
N THR A 211 1.26 -6.29 24.42
CA THR A 211 2.19 -7.35 24.81
C THR A 211 2.16 -8.49 23.82
N ILE A 212 3.35 -8.97 23.43
CA ILE A 212 3.55 -10.18 22.61
C ILE A 212 4.30 -11.19 23.46
N ASN A 213 3.74 -12.38 23.66
CA ASN A 213 4.32 -13.42 24.52
C ASN A 213 4.75 -12.88 25.90
N GLY A 214 3.93 -11.98 26.47
CA GLY A 214 4.19 -11.30 27.75
C GLY A 214 5.26 -10.20 27.72
N LYS A 215 5.80 -9.83 26.55
CA LYS A 215 6.78 -8.74 26.40
C LYS A 215 6.11 -7.48 25.86
N LYS A 216 6.39 -6.33 26.50
CA LYS A 216 5.85 -5.04 26.09
C LYS A 216 6.39 -4.63 24.72
N VAL A 217 5.49 -4.19 23.85
CA VAL A 217 5.73 -3.72 22.49
C VAL A 217 4.95 -2.43 22.33
N ARG A 218 5.57 -1.41 21.71
CA ARG A 218 4.86 -0.15 21.41
C ARG A 218 4.28 -0.21 20.00
N ALA A 219 2.96 -0.26 19.92
CA ALA A 219 2.23 -0.27 18.66
C ALA A 219 1.75 1.15 18.30
N VAL A 220 1.73 1.48 17.01
CA VAL A 220 0.97 2.62 16.49
C VAL A 220 -0.25 2.09 15.74
N LEU A 221 -1.38 2.76 15.90
CA LEU A 221 -2.58 2.48 15.13
C LEU A 221 -2.38 2.99 13.69
N ASP A 222 -2.45 2.09 12.71
CA ASP A 222 -2.06 2.40 11.33
C ASP A 222 -3.06 1.83 10.33
N SER A 223 -4.09 2.61 10.00
CA SER A 223 -5.05 2.26 8.95
C SER A 223 -4.49 2.31 7.53
N GLY A 224 -3.28 2.85 7.34
CA GLY A 224 -2.56 2.81 6.07
C GLY A 224 -1.78 1.50 5.86
N ALA A 225 -1.48 0.78 6.95
CA ALA A 225 -0.82 -0.51 6.90
C ALA A 225 -1.77 -1.63 6.48
N PHE A 226 -1.44 -2.28 5.36
CA PHE A 226 -2.16 -3.43 4.79
C PHE A 226 -2.36 -4.60 5.79
N ALA A 227 -1.41 -4.78 6.70
CA ALA A 227 -1.45 -5.82 7.71
C ALA A 227 -0.78 -5.35 8.98
N THR A 228 -1.13 -5.98 10.08
CA THR A 228 -0.46 -5.81 11.36
C THR A 228 0.93 -6.45 11.28
N VAL A 229 1.95 -5.63 11.56
CA VAL A 229 3.35 -6.04 11.42
C VAL A 229 4.16 -5.72 12.66
N LEU A 230 5.04 -6.64 13.04
CA LEU A 230 6.04 -6.48 14.10
C LEU A 230 7.42 -6.28 13.47
N SER A 231 8.21 -5.36 14.03
CA SER A 231 9.62 -5.22 13.65
C SER A 231 10.44 -6.43 14.09
N ARG A 232 11.50 -6.76 13.32
CA ARG A 232 12.45 -7.83 13.68
C ARG A 232 12.96 -7.70 15.12
N ASP A 233 13.43 -6.51 15.49
CA ASP A 233 14.00 -6.26 16.82
C ASP A 233 12.97 -6.53 17.93
N ALA A 234 11.69 -6.24 17.70
CA ALA A 234 10.63 -6.48 18.67
C ALA A 234 10.23 -7.97 18.73
N ALA A 235 10.22 -8.65 17.59
CA ALA A 235 9.99 -10.10 17.51
C ALA A 235 11.06 -10.87 18.31
N GLU A 236 12.33 -10.53 18.11
CA GLU A 236 13.45 -11.15 18.82
C GLU A 236 13.38 -10.88 20.33
N ARG A 237 13.00 -9.65 20.75
CA ARG A 237 12.75 -9.34 22.18
C ARG A 237 11.56 -10.11 22.77
N ALA A 238 10.56 -10.42 21.95
CA ALA A 238 9.40 -11.24 22.30
C ALA A 238 9.71 -12.76 22.29
N GLY A 239 10.96 -13.16 22.00
CA GLY A 239 11.38 -14.55 21.98
C GLY A 239 11.00 -15.32 20.71
N ILE A 240 10.68 -14.61 19.62
CA ILE A 240 10.34 -15.21 18.33
C ILE A 240 11.63 -15.44 17.53
N ASP A 241 11.96 -16.70 17.25
CA ASP A 241 13.11 -17.06 16.40
C ASP A 241 12.67 -17.14 14.93
N LEU A 242 13.12 -16.17 14.13
CA LEU A 242 12.82 -16.10 12.70
C LEU A 242 13.55 -17.15 11.85
N ASN A 243 14.48 -17.91 12.43
CA ASN A 243 15.17 -19.02 11.77
C ASN A 243 14.56 -20.39 12.11
N ALA A 244 13.52 -20.42 12.94
CA ALA A 244 12.85 -21.67 13.30
C ALA A 244 12.22 -22.32 12.05
N PRO A 245 12.20 -23.67 11.98
CA PRO A 245 11.82 -24.40 10.77
C PRO A 245 10.33 -24.26 10.39
N ASP A 246 9.48 -23.81 11.30
CA ASP A 246 8.04 -23.58 11.10
C ASP A 246 7.71 -22.17 10.59
N ILE A 247 8.71 -21.28 10.52
CA ILE A 247 8.54 -19.90 10.03
C ILE A 247 8.39 -19.91 8.51
N LYS A 248 7.30 -19.30 8.03
CA LYS A 248 7.04 -19.16 6.60
C LYS A 248 7.61 -17.83 6.13
N ALA A 249 8.59 -17.89 5.23
CA ALA A 249 9.03 -16.70 4.51
C ALA A 249 7.81 -16.10 3.78
N GLY A 250 7.52 -14.84 4.07
CA GLY A 250 6.47 -14.08 3.43
C GLY A 250 6.98 -13.40 2.16
N SER A 251 6.14 -12.53 1.61
CA SER A 251 6.48 -11.69 0.47
C SER A 251 7.38 -10.51 0.89
N ILE A 252 7.58 -9.56 -0.02
CA ILE A 252 8.16 -8.26 0.34
C ILE A 252 7.07 -7.33 0.88
N SER A 253 7.41 -6.52 1.88
CA SER A 253 6.62 -5.37 2.30
C SER A 253 7.30 -4.10 1.81
N ILE A 254 6.48 -3.11 1.50
CA ILE A 254 6.89 -1.82 0.97
C ILE A 254 6.16 -0.76 1.80
N GLY A 255 6.89 0.24 2.25
CA GLY A 255 6.31 1.43 2.87
C GLY A 255 6.90 2.68 2.24
N ILE A 256 6.84 3.79 2.98
CA ILE A 256 7.35 5.10 2.54
C ILE A 256 8.83 5.06 2.12
N GLY A 257 9.64 4.19 2.73
CA GLY A 257 11.05 4.10 2.44
C GLY A 257 11.36 3.50 1.07
N ALA A 258 12.52 3.86 0.54
CA ALA A 258 12.94 3.49 -0.81
C ALA A 258 13.45 2.05 -0.94
N LYS A 259 13.23 1.16 0.05
CA LYS A 259 13.70 -0.22 0.01
C LYS A 259 12.56 -1.19 0.33
N PRO A 260 12.36 -2.25 -0.46
CA PRO A 260 11.50 -3.34 -0.03
C PRO A 260 12.13 -4.06 1.16
N VAL A 261 11.31 -4.50 2.11
CA VAL A 261 11.73 -5.30 3.27
C VAL A 261 11.18 -6.72 3.15
N LYS A 262 11.92 -7.72 3.62
CA LYS A 262 11.42 -9.09 3.66
C LYS A 262 10.39 -9.23 4.78
N THR A 263 9.48 -10.19 4.63
CA THR A 263 8.51 -10.50 5.68
C THR A 263 8.55 -11.98 6.05
N TRP A 264 8.04 -12.30 7.23
CA TRP A 264 7.79 -13.66 7.70
C TRP A 264 6.41 -13.73 8.32
N THR A 265 5.73 -14.87 8.18
CA THR A 265 4.56 -15.20 9.01
C THR A 265 5.03 -16.07 10.17
N VAL A 266 4.75 -15.60 11.38
CA VAL A 266 5.17 -16.24 12.63
C VAL A 266 3.97 -16.59 13.49
N ASN A 267 4.06 -17.66 14.26
CA ASN A 267 3.08 -17.96 15.30
C ASN A 267 3.42 -17.15 16.56
N ILE A 268 2.41 -16.70 17.28
CA ILE A 268 2.54 -16.08 18.59
C ILE A 268 1.69 -16.82 19.61
N ASP A 269 2.20 -16.95 20.83
CA ASP A 269 1.47 -17.60 21.92
C ASP A 269 0.36 -16.68 22.41
N SER A 270 0.67 -15.39 22.57
CA SER A 270 -0.30 -14.39 22.99
C SER A 270 0.00 -12.99 22.44
N PHE A 271 -1.06 -12.28 22.11
CA PHE A 271 -1.11 -10.84 21.92
C PHE A 271 -2.07 -10.26 22.96
N SER A 272 -1.77 -9.12 23.59
CA SER A 272 -2.75 -8.42 24.40
C SER A 272 -2.66 -6.92 24.22
N VAL A 273 -3.83 -6.27 24.19
CA VAL A 273 -3.99 -4.81 24.12
C VAL A 273 -5.13 -4.40 25.04
N GLY A 274 -4.84 -3.51 25.99
CA GLY A 274 -5.83 -3.17 27.02
C GLY A 274 -6.29 -4.39 27.80
N THR A 275 -7.60 -4.66 27.76
CA THR A 275 -8.24 -5.82 28.41
C THR A 275 -8.41 -7.03 27.49
N GLU A 276 -8.04 -6.92 26.22
CA GLU A 276 -8.14 -8.02 25.25
C GLU A 276 -6.87 -8.86 25.24
N THR A 277 -7.04 -10.18 25.19
CA THR A 277 -5.96 -11.14 24.93
C THR A 277 -6.38 -12.09 23.81
N ILE A 278 -5.54 -12.18 22.78
CA ILE A 278 -5.66 -13.10 21.65
C ILE A 278 -4.58 -14.16 21.81
N GLN A 279 -4.97 -15.44 21.80
CA GLN A 279 -4.04 -16.56 21.94
C GLN A 279 -3.83 -17.28 20.61
N HIS A 280 -2.66 -17.90 20.44
CA HIS A 280 -2.35 -18.82 19.34
C HIS A 280 -2.64 -18.27 17.94
N SER A 281 -2.23 -17.03 17.69
CA SER A 281 -2.44 -16.36 16.39
C SER A 281 -1.18 -16.40 15.53
N GLN A 282 -1.32 -15.93 14.28
CA GLN A 282 -0.22 -15.70 13.36
C GLN A 282 -0.10 -14.21 13.09
N MET A 283 1.11 -13.69 13.00
CA MET A 283 1.35 -12.29 12.64
C MET A 283 2.49 -12.15 11.64
N GLN A 284 2.58 -11.00 10.99
CA GLN A 284 3.71 -10.69 10.12
C GLN A 284 4.85 -10.04 10.90
N VAL A 285 6.07 -10.45 10.59
CA VAL A 285 7.31 -9.80 11.04
C VAL A 285 8.04 -9.24 9.82
N ILE A 286 8.54 -8.02 9.91
CA ILE A 286 9.29 -7.38 8.83
C ILE A 286 10.80 -7.29 9.12
N ASP A 287 11.60 -7.35 8.05
CA ASP A 287 13.06 -7.28 8.10
C ASP A 287 13.56 -5.84 8.24
N GLY A 288 13.27 -5.23 9.38
CA GLY A 288 13.73 -3.88 9.65
C GLY A 288 12.94 -3.20 10.75
N ARG A 289 13.24 -1.92 10.91
CA ARG A 289 12.57 -1.00 11.82
C ARG A 289 11.38 -0.36 11.11
N ILE A 290 10.35 -0.02 11.88
CA ILE A 290 9.18 0.73 11.41
C ILE A 290 9.42 2.23 11.59
N GLY A 291 9.99 2.61 12.73
CA GLY A 291 10.41 3.97 13.08
C GLY A 291 11.42 3.93 14.23
N ASP A 292 11.79 5.08 14.77
CA ASP A 292 12.82 5.15 15.82
C ASP A 292 12.41 4.47 17.12
N LYS A 293 11.13 4.53 17.48
CA LYS A 293 10.58 3.97 18.73
C LYS A 293 9.24 3.24 18.53
N THR A 294 8.95 2.85 17.30
CA THR A 294 7.74 2.09 16.96
C THR A 294 8.14 0.65 16.68
N ASP A 295 7.58 -0.26 17.47
CA ASP A 295 7.88 -1.68 17.39
C ASP A 295 6.91 -2.44 16.49
N MET A 296 5.67 -1.95 16.38
CA MET A 296 4.56 -2.62 15.72
C MET A 296 3.60 -1.62 15.04
N LEU A 297 3.04 -2.00 13.91
CA LEU A 297 1.87 -1.35 13.30
C LEU A 297 0.64 -2.21 13.56
N LEU A 298 -0.43 -1.65 14.12
CA LEU A 298 -1.75 -2.29 14.14
C LEU A 298 -2.50 -1.87 12.89
N GLY A 299 -2.53 -2.79 11.92
CA GLY A 299 -2.98 -2.55 10.55
C GLY A 299 -4.49 -2.64 10.36
N VAL A 300 -4.91 -2.50 9.10
CA VAL A 300 -6.32 -2.64 8.68
C VAL A 300 -6.93 -4.00 9.01
N ASP A 301 -6.13 -5.07 9.08
CA ASP A 301 -6.59 -6.39 9.50
C ASP A 301 -7.06 -6.42 10.96
N PHE A 302 -6.38 -5.70 11.85
CA PHE A 302 -6.83 -5.47 13.22
C PHE A 302 -8.04 -4.53 13.24
N LEU A 303 -7.99 -3.42 12.51
CA LEU A 303 -9.06 -2.41 12.51
C LEU A 303 -10.37 -2.91 11.89
N LEU A 304 -10.34 -3.81 10.89
CA LEU A 304 -11.53 -4.42 10.30
C LEU A 304 -12.20 -5.42 11.23
N ALA A 305 -11.44 -5.99 12.17
CA ALA A 305 -11.94 -6.93 13.16
C ALA A 305 -12.53 -6.22 14.40
N HIS A 306 -12.44 -4.89 14.49
CA HIS A 306 -12.85 -4.13 15.68
C HIS A 306 -13.63 -2.86 15.33
N HIS A 307 -14.63 -2.54 16.14
CA HIS A 307 -15.19 -1.18 16.23
C HIS A 307 -14.41 -0.42 17.29
N MET A 308 -13.78 0.69 16.93
CA MET A 308 -12.93 1.44 17.85
C MET A 308 -13.36 2.90 18.00
N PHE A 309 -13.25 3.43 19.21
CA PHE A 309 -13.32 4.85 19.50
C PHE A 309 -12.01 5.30 20.15
N ILE A 310 -11.24 6.09 19.42
CA ILE A 310 -9.96 6.68 19.81
C ILE A 310 -10.26 8.06 20.43
N ALA A 311 -10.34 8.09 21.76
CA ALA A 311 -10.56 9.30 22.53
C ALA A 311 -9.22 9.97 22.85
N ASN A 312 -8.62 10.61 21.84
CA ASN A 312 -7.38 11.38 21.98
C ASN A 312 -7.48 12.42 23.11
N SER A 313 -8.66 13.04 23.27
CA SER A 313 -8.96 13.99 24.35
C SER A 313 -8.85 13.41 25.77
N LYS A 314 -8.90 12.09 25.90
CA LYS A 314 -8.89 11.34 27.17
C LYS A 314 -7.72 10.36 27.31
N GLU A 315 -6.86 10.28 26.29
CA GLU A 315 -5.78 9.30 26.23
C GLU A 315 -6.29 7.84 26.40
N LYS A 316 -7.46 7.52 25.82
CA LYS A 316 -8.04 6.17 25.87
C LYS A 316 -8.58 5.70 24.51
N ALA A 317 -8.42 4.41 24.24
CA ALA A 317 -9.07 3.72 23.13
C ALA A 317 -10.10 2.72 23.70
N TYR A 318 -11.33 2.81 23.22
CA TYR A 318 -12.42 1.88 23.53
C TYR A 318 -12.72 1.04 22.32
N PHE A 319 -12.91 -0.27 22.45
CA PHE A 319 -13.15 -1.11 21.27
C PHE A 319 -13.91 -2.40 21.57
N THR A 320 -14.63 -2.90 20.58
CA THR A 320 -15.27 -4.22 20.60
C THR A 320 -14.74 -5.08 19.47
N TYR A 321 -14.79 -6.39 19.64
CA TYR A 321 -14.46 -7.34 18.58
C TYR A 321 -15.72 -7.64 17.75
N ASN A 322 -15.63 -7.34 16.45
CA ASN A 322 -16.73 -7.38 15.48
C ASN A 322 -16.71 -8.66 14.61
N GLY A 323 -15.81 -9.61 14.90
CA GLY A 323 -15.65 -10.84 14.14
C GLY A 323 -14.61 -10.75 13.01
N GLY A 324 -14.24 -11.92 12.48
CA GLY A 324 -13.13 -12.08 11.53
C GLY A 324 -11.81 -12.41 12.24
N ARG A 325 -10.85 -13.02 11.54
CA ARG A 325 -9.55 -13.34 12.18
C ARG A 325 -8.72 -12.06 12.34
N VAL A 326 -8.13 -11.90 13.52
CA VAL A 326 -7.15 -10.84 13.79
C VAL A 326 -5.77 -11.27 13.27
N PHE A 327 -5.01 -10.32 12.70
CA PHE A 327 -3.66 -10.53 12.12
C PHE A 327 -3.58 -11.38 10.85
N THR A 328 -4.70 -11.54 10.16
CA THR A 328 -4.75 -12.22 8.86
C THR A 328 -6.01 -11.86 8.09
N LEU A 329 -5.86 -11.64 6.79
CA LEU A 329 -6.98 -11.43 5.86
C LEU A 329 -7.58 -12.76 5.37
N ALA A 330 -7.16 -13.90 5.94
CA ALA A 330 -7.67 -15.22 5.55
C ALA A 330 -8.97 -15.55 6.29
N LYS A 331 -9.88 -16.24 5.57
CA LYS A 331 -11.12 -16.78 6.12
C LYS A 331 -10.87 -17.64 7.37
N ALA A 332 -11.73 -17.51 8.38
CA ALA A 332 -11.77 -18.46 9.50
C ALA A 332 -12.00 -19.89 8.94
N PRO A 333 -11.19 -20.90 9.33
CA PRO A 333 -11.48 -22.28 8.99
C PRO A 333 -12.89 -22.65 9.45
N ASN A 334 -13.63 -23.38 8.63
CA ASN A 334 -14.98 -23.82 8.99
C ASN A 334 -14.95 -24.63 10.29
N GLY A 335 -15.43 -24.04 11.39
CA GLY A 335 -16.15 -24.77 12.43
C GLY A 335 -15.49 -24.99 13.79
N ASN A 336 -14.19 -24.73 14.04
CA ASN A 336 -13.60 -25.01 15.37
C ASN A 336 -12.59 -23.98 15.92
N ASP A 337 -12.24 -22.94 15.17
CA ASP A 337 -11.34 -21.89 15.67
C ASP A 337 -12.12 -20.59 15.86
N THR A 338 -12.99 -20.57 16.87
CA THR A 338 -13.32 -19.29 17.53
C THR A 338 -12.06 -18.87 18.27
N PRO A 339 -11.52 -17.66 18.04
CA PRO A 339 -10.55 -17.09 18.97
C PRO A 339 -11.13 -17.19 20.39
N ASP A 340 -10.31 -17.41 21.42
CA ASP A 340 -10.72 -17.25 22.83
C ASP A 340 -10.92 -15.76 23.19
N VAL A 341 -11.23 -14.94 22.18
CA VAL A 341 -11.72 -13.58 22.30
C VAL A 341 -13.23 -13.76 22.33
N GLY A 342 -13.85 -13.39 23.45
CA GLY A 342 -15.26 -13.69 23.74
C GLY A 342 -16.20 -13.50 22.54
N THR A 343 -17.29 -14.27 22.51
CA THR A 343 -18.33 -14.28 21.46
C THR A 343 -18.42 -12.94 20.74
N ALA A 344 -18.16 -12.94 19.42
CA ALA A 344 -18.33 -11.78 18.54
C ALA A 344 -19.62 -11.07 18.96
N MET A 345 -19.48 -9.82 19.40
CA MET A 345 -20.64 -9.12 19.92
C MET A 345 -21.56 -8.86 18.73
N ASP A 346 -22.87 -9.00 18.94
CA ASP A 346 -23.86 -8.54 17.97
C ASP A 346 -23.67 -7.02 17.86
N ASP A 347 -22.78 -6.63 16.95
CA ASP A 347 -22.54 -5.24 16.61
C ASP A 347 -23.83 -4.73 15.99
N ASN A 348 -24.61 -4.06 16.83
CA ASN A 348 -25.82 -3.35 16.45
C ASN A 348 -25.46 -2.00 15.80
N GLY A 349 -24.36 -1.95 15.04
CA GLY A 349 -24.13 -0.90 14.05
C GLY A 349 -25.39 -0.74 13.20
N ALA A 350 -25.78 0.51 12.94
CA ALA A 350 -26.99 0.79 12.18
C ALA A 350 -26.95 0.03 10.84
N ALA A 351 -27.89 -0.90 10.64
CA ALA A 351 -27.96 -1.72 9.43
C ALA A 351 -27.90 -0.82 8.18
N PRO A 352 -27.19 -1.22 7.10
CA PRO A 352 -27.13 -0.45 5.87
C PRO A 352 -28.53 -0.07 5.37
N THR A 353 -28.71 1.22 5.08
CA THR A 353 -30.01 1.76 4.65
C THR A 353 -30.01 2.30 3.23
N ALA A 354 -28.83 2.57 2.68
CA ALA A 354 -28.65 3.09 1.33
C ALA A 354 -27.70 2.21 0.50
N ALA A 355 -27.79 2.31 -0.83
CA ALA A 355 -26.93 1.54 -1.74
C ALA A 355 -25.41 1.72 -1.44
N PRO A 356 -24.90 2.94 -1.14
CA PRO A 356 -23.51 3.11 -0.76
C PRO A 356 -23.14 2.36 0.52
N ASP A 357 -24.01 2.34 1.53
CA ASP A 357 -23.73 1.63 2.80
C ASP A 357 -23.50 0.14 2.56
N TYR A 358 -24.35 -0.48 1.73
CA TYR A 358 -24.19 -1.87 1.33
C TYR A 358 -22.89 -2.08 0.54
N ALA A 359 -22.57 -1.20 -0.40
CA ALA A 359 -21.35 -1.32 -1.19
C ALA A 359 -20.09 -1.25 -0.31
N LEU A 360 -20.02 -0.29 0.61
CA LEU A 360 -18.89 -0.11 1.52
C LEU A 360 -18.73 -1.32 2.45
N ARG A 361 -19.83 -1.83 3.02
CA ARG A 361 -19.82 -3.05 3.83
C ARG A 361 -19.38 -4.28 3.02
N GLY A 362 -19.84 -4.37 1.77
CA GLY A 362 -19.42 -5.44 0.84
C GLY A 362 -17.91 -5.42 0.57
N GLU A 363 -17.31 -4.24 0.36
CA GLU A 363 -15.86 -4.11 0.20
C GLU A 363 -15.09 -4.45 1.49
N ALA A 364 -15.64 -4.11 2.66
CA ALA A 364 -15.09 -4.51 3.95
C ALA A 364 -15.15 -6.03 4.17
N HIS A 365 -16.26 -6.69 3.81
CA HIS A 365 -16.37 -8.16 3.79
C HIS A 365 -15.33 -8.79 2.87
N LEU A 366 -15.14 -8.23 1.67
CA LEU A 366 -14.12 -8.72 0.74
C LEU A 366 -12.73 -8.62 1.35
N SER A 367 -12.41 -7.50 1.99
CA SER A 367 -11.12 -7.29 2.65
C SER A 367 -10.91 -8.22 3.86
N ARG A 368 -11.98 -8.66 4.52
CA ARG A 368 -11.95 -9.69 5.58
C ARG A 368 -11.86 -11.14 5.04
N GLY A 369 -11.79 -11.32 3.72
CA GLY A 369 -11.74 -12.65 3.10
C GLY A 369 -13.11 -13.35 3.07
N GLU A 370 -14.20 -12.58 3.04
CA GLU A 370 -15.58 -13.06 3.05
C GLU A 370 -16.29 -12.75 1.71
N PRO A 371 -15.79 -13.27 0.58
CA PRO A 371 -16.25 -12.82 -0.74
C PRO A 371 -17.73 -13.12 -1.02
N LYS A 372 -18.31 -14.14 -0.38
CA LYS A 372 -19.75 -14.43 -0.51
C LYS A 372 -20.64 -13.42 0.21
N ALA A 373 -20.22 -12.95 1.38
CA ALA A 373 -20.92 -11.88 2.09
C ALA A 373 -20.77 -10.57 1.31
N ALA A 374 -19.59 -10.31 0.74
CA ALA A 374 -19.36 -9.19 -0.15
C ALA A 374 -20.30 -9.19 -1.36
N VAL A 375 -20.44 -10.32 -2.07
CA VAL A 375 -21.38 -10.45 -3.19
C VAL A 375 -22.82 -10.15 -2.76
N ALA A 376 -23.27 -10.68 -1.63
CA ALA A 376 -24.64 -10.45 -1.16
C ALA A 376 -24.94 -8.97 -0.87
N ASP A 377 -23.99 -8.25 -0.25
CA ASP A 377 -24.14 -6.82 -0.03
C ASP A 377 -24.09 -6.02 -1.32
N LEU A 378 -23.19 -6.38 -2.24
CA LEU A 378 -23.07 -5.70 -3.52
C LEU A 378 -24.27 -5.97 -4.44
N ASP A 379 -24.93 -7.12 -4.31
CA ASP A 379 -26.21 -7.40 -4.96
C ASP A 379 -27.30 -6.43 -4.49
N GLU A 380 -27.37 -6.16 -3.19
CA GLU A 380 -28.32 -5.17 -2.65
C GLU A 380 -27.99 -3.75 -3.10
N ALA A 381 -26.70 -3.37 -3.10
CA ALA A 381 -26.26 -2.08 -3.61
C ALA A 381 -26.65 -1.88 -5.09
N ILE A 382 -26.41 -2.89 -5.93
CA ILE A 382 -26.77 -2.88 -7.36
C ILE A 382 -28.28 -2.89 -7.56
N ARG A 383 -29.04 -3.65 -6.76
CA ARG A 383 -30.50 -3.66 -6.82
C ARG A 383 -31.08 -2.27 -6.53
N MET A 384 -30.48 -1.55 -5.59
CA MET A 384 -30.91 -0.20 -5.21
C MET A 384 -30.46 0.89 -6.20
N ALA A 385 -29.26 0.75 -6.80
CA ALA A 385 -28.72 1.69 -7.77
C ALA A 385 -28.00 0.96 -8.92
N PRO A 386 -28.75 0.47 -9.93
CA PRO A 386 -28.23 -0.43 -10.96
C PRO A 386 -27.37 0.24 -12.03
N ASP A 387 -27.28 1.57 -12.03
CA ASP A 387 -26.50 2.40 -12.94
C ASP A 387 -25.14 2.83 -12.36
N GLN A 388 -24.81 2.39 -11.15
CA GLN A 388 -23.52 2.70 -10.50
C GLN A 388 -22.42 1.72 -10.95
N ALA A 389 -21.58 2.16 -11.89
CA ALA A 389 -20.49 1.35 -12.46
C ALA A 389 -19.56 0.76 -11.38
N ALA A 390 -19.22 1.55 -10.35
CA ALA A 390 -18.29 1.14 -9.29
C ALA A 390 -18.76 -0.11 -8.51
N TYR A 391 -20.08 -0.31 -8.35
CA TYR A 391 -20.61 -1.47 -7.64
C TYR A 391 -20.36 -2.77 -8.41
N TYR A 392 -20.42 -2.73 -9.73
CA TYR A 392 -20.08 -3.87 -10.57
C TYR A 392 -18.58 -4.18 -10.52
N VAL A 393 -17.69 -3.17 -10.47
CA VAL A 393 -16.25 -3.42 -10.27
C VAL A 393 -15.99 -4.06 -8.90
N ALA A 394 -16.62 -3.56 -7.85
CA ALA A 394 -16.50 -4.14 -6.51
C ALA A 394 -17.01 -5.59 -6.48
N ARG A 395 -18.14 -5.88 -7.14
CA ARG A 395 -18.70 -7.24 -7.20
C ARG A 395 -17.86 -8.16 -8.07
N ALA A 396 -17.25 -7.66 -9.14
CA ALA A 396 -16.28 -8.41 -9.93
C ALA A 396 -15.08 -8.86 -9.10
N ARG A 397 -14.53 -7.98 -8.24
CA ARG A 397 -13.48 -8.35 -7.28
C ARG A 397 -13.94 -9.44 -6.32
N ALA A 398 -15.17 -9.34 -5.83
CA ALA A 398 -15.74 -10.34 -4.93
C ALA A 398 -15.95 -11.70 -5.64
N HIS A 399 -16.43 -11.69 -6.88
CA HIS A 399 -16.55 -12.89 -7.71
C HIS A 399 -15.20 -13.52 -8.03
N GLU A 400 -14.18 -12.72 -8.36
CA GLU A 400 -12.81 -13.22 -8.58
C GLU A 400 -12.27 -13.90 -7.31
N ALA A 401 -12.44 -13.27 -6.15
CA ALA A 401 -12.05 -13.84 -4.86
C ALA A 401 -12.84 -15.11 -4.49
N ASP A 402 -14.12 -15.22 -4.90
CA ASP A 402 -14.93 -16.46 -4.79
C ASP A 402 -14.67 -17.46 -5.93
N LYS A 403 -13.64 -17.23 -6.76
CA LYS A 403 -13.23 -18.10 -7.89
C LYS A 403 -14.31 -18.24 -8.98
N GLN A 404 -15.02 -17.16 -9.28
CA GLN A 404 -16.07 -17.06 -10.30
C GLN A 404 -15.67 -16.07 -11.41
N PRO A 405 -14.65 -16.38 -12.24
CA PRO A 405 -14.12 -15.43 -13.22
C PRO A 405 -15.12 -15.02 -14.30
N ASP A 406 -16.02 -15.91 -14.73
CA ASP A 406 -17.04 -15.58 -15.74
C ASP A 406 -18.05 -14.55 -15.23
N ALA A 407 -18.43 -14.65 -13.94
CA ALA A 407 -19.29 -13.67 -13.29
C ALA A 407 -18.56 -12.32 -13.15
N ALA A 408 -17.28 -12.35 -12.77
CA ALA A 408 -16.45 -11.15 -12.70
C ALA A 408 -16.33 -10.45 -14.07
N LEU A 409 -16.08 -11.20 -15.16
CA LEU A 409 -16.05 -10.66 -16.52
C LEU A 409 -17.38 -10.02 -16.94
N THR A 410 -18.51 -10.65 -16.58
CA THR A 410 -19.85 -10.11 -16.86
C THR A 410 -20.07 -8.77 -16.14
N ASP A 411 -19.66 -8.67 -14.88
CA ASP A 411 -19.74 -7.44 -14.12
C ASP A 411 -18.81 -6.35 -14.66
N LEU A 412 -17.60 -6.70 -15.10
CA LEU A 412 -16.68 -5.75 -15.71
C LEU A 412 -17.20 -5.23 -17.05
N ASP A 413 -17.82 -6.10 -17.86
CA ASP A 413 -18.50 -5.68 -19.09
C ASP A 413 -19.65 -4.72 -18.78
N LYS A 414 -20.44 -5.00 -17.73
CA LYS A 414 -21.52 -4.11 -17.29
C LYS A 414 -20.96 -2.78 -16.77
N SER A 415 -19.93 -2.78 -15.94
CA SER A 415 -19.25 -1.58 -15.46
C SER A 415 -18.76 -0.72 -16.62
N LEU A 416 -18.05 -1.32 -17.58
CA LEU A 416 -17.47 -0.60 -18.73
C LEU A 416 -18.53 -0.15 -19.74
N SER A 417 -19.73 -0.73 -19.72
CA SER A 417 -20.89 -0.18 -20.46
C SER A 417 -21.43 1.11 -19.84
N LEU A 418 -21.28 1.28 -18.52
CA LEU A 418 -21.73 2.46 -17.77
C LEU A 418 -20.64 3.54 -17.72
N ASP A 419 -19.39 3.15 -17.50
CA ASP A 419 -18.21 4.01 -17.54
C ASP A 419 -17.08 3.38 -18.37
N PRO A 420 -17.03 3.64 -19.70
CA PRO A 420 -16.01 3.10 -20.59
C PRO A 420 -14.59 3.57 -20.29
N LYS A 421 -14.39 4.58 -19.43
CA LYS A 421 -13.09 5.18 -19.11
C LYS A 421 -12.54 4.74 -17.76
N ASN A 422 -13.21 3.82 -17.08
CA ASN A 422 -12.75 3.30 -15.81
C ASN A 422 -11.48 2.44 -15.99
N VAL A 423 -10.31 3.01 -15.69
CA VAL A 423 -9.01 2.36 -15.84
C VAL A 423 -8.89 1.10 -14.98
N ASP A 424 -9.41 1.11 -13.75
CA ASP A 424 -9.36 -0.05 -12.85
C ASP A 424 -10.17 -1.22 -13.41
N ALA A 425 -11.36 -0.94 -13.98
CA ALA A 425 -12.19 -1.97 -14.61
C ALA A 425 -11.56 -2.52 -15.90
N LEU A 426 -10.94 -1.67 -16.73
CA LEU A 426 -10.20 -2.10 -17.92
C LEU A 426 -9.02 -3.00 -17.54
N LEU A 427 -8.24 -2.61 -16.53
CA LEU A 427 -7.10 -3.38 -16.04
C LEU A 427 -7.51 -4.75 -15.48
N MET A 428 -8.52 -4.78 -14.63
CA MET A 428 -9.03 -6.02 -14.05
C MET A 428 -9.55 -6.97 -15.14
N ARG A 429 -10.27 -6.45 -16.14
CA ARG A 429 -10.76 -7.26 -17.26
C ARG A 429 -9.61 -7.75 -18.13
N ALA A 430 -8.58 -6.92 -18.36
CA ALA A 430 -7.39 -7.32 -19.08
C ALA A 430 -6.65 -8.47 -18.40
N GLU A 431 -6.45 -8.39 -17.08
CA GLU A 431 -5.78 -9.41 -16.28
C GLU A 431 -6.55 -10.73 -16.30
N LEU A 432 -7.87 -10.68 -16.11
CA LEU A 432 -8.73 -11.86 -16.20
C LEU A 432 -8.71 -12.48 -17.59
N ARG A 433 -8.83 -11.68 -18.66
CA ARG A 433 -8.74 -12.17 -20.05
C ARG A 433 -7.37 -12.77 -20.35
N PHE A 434 -6.30 -12.15 -19.89
CA PHE A 434 -4.94 -12.66 -20.02
C PHE A 434 -4.80 -14.03 -19.33
N ALA A 435 -5.26 -14.16 -18.08
CA ALA A 435 -5.25 -15.43 -17.36
C ALA A 435 -6.06 -16.53 -18.07
N HIS A 436 -7.14 -16.16 -18.77
CA HIS A 436 -7.98 -17.06 -19.57
C HIS A 436 -7.51 -17.22 -21.02
N LYS A 437 -6.28 -16.76 -21.34
CA LYS A 437 -5.65 -16.86 -22.66
C LYS A 437 -6.34 -16.09 -23.78
N ASP A 438 -7.27 -15.19 -23.45
CA ASP A 438 -7.78 -14.18 -24.38
C ASP A 438 -6.81 -13.00 -24.47
N HIS A 439 -5.65 -13.24 -25.10
CA HIS A 439 -4.61 -12.23 -25.24
C HIS A 439 -5.06 -11.07 -26.14
N THR A 440 -5.99 -11.31 -27.08
CA THR A 440 -6.50 -10.26 -27.98
C THR A 440 -7.42 -9.30 -27.23
N GLY A 441 -8.39 -9.82 -26.46
CA GLY A 441 -9.25 -8.99 -25.63
C GLY A 441 -8.48 -8.28 -24.53
N ALA A 442 -7.52 -8.96 -23.89
CA ALA A 442 -6.62 -8.34 -22.92
C ALA A 442 -5.83 -7.17 -23.53
N ALA A 443 -5.24 -7.36 -24.72
CA ALA A 443 -4.53 -6.29 -25.42
C ALA A 443 -5.43 -5.10 -25.76
N ALA A 444 -6.69 -5.33 -26.14
CA ALA A 444 -7.63 -4.23 -26.40
C ALA A 444 -7.88 -3.40 -25.14
N ASP A 445 -8.06 -4.05 -23.99
CA ASP A 445 -8.30 -3.38 -22.71
C ASP A 445 -7.06 -2.63 -22.20
N VAL A 446 -5.88 -3.24 -22.32
CA VAL A 446 -4.59 -2.59 -21.95
C VAL A 446 -4.34 -1.35 -22.81
N ASN A 447 -4.65 -1.42 -24.11
CA ASN A 447 -4.54 -0.27 -25.01
C ASN A 447 -5.50 0.87 -24.62
N ALA A 448 -6.75 0.54 -24.29
CA ALA A 448 -7.71 1.53 -23.80
C ALA A 448 -7.28 2.16 -22.47
N ALA A 449 -6.81 1.33 -21.52
CA ALA A 449 -6.33 1.80 -20.22
C ALA A 449 -5.09 2.69 -20.35
N GLY A 450 -4.12 2.30 -21.19
CA GLY A 450 -2.89 3.06 -21.41
C GLY A 450 -3.10 4.45 -22.01
N ALA A 451 -4.19 4.66 -22.74
CA ALA A 451 -4.55 5.97 -23.28
C ALA A 451 -5.17 6.92 -22.23
N LEU A 452 -5.61 6.38 -21.09
CA LEU A 452 -6.33 7.12 -20.04
C LEU A 452 -5.49 7.31 -18.77
N VAL A 453 -4.49 6.45 -18.56
CA VAL A 453 -3.76 6.37 -17.31
C VAL A 453 -2.88 7.60 -17.06
N PRO A 454 -2.86 8.17 -15.83
CA PRO A 454 -1.94 9.24 -15.50
C PRO A 454 -0.47 8.80 -15.59
N ALA A 455 0.36 9.66 -16.18
CA ALA A 455 1.79 9.41 -16.31
C ALA A 455 2.45 9.12 -14.95
N GLY A 456 3.19 8.02 -14.89
CA GLY A 456 3.88 7.55 -13.70
C GLY A 456 2.99 6.96 -12.60
N SER A 457 1.67 6.90 -12.73
CA SER A 457 0.85 6.20 -11.72
C SER A 457 1.23 4.72 -11.57
N THR A 458 0.83 4.11 -10.45
CA THR A 458 0.97 2.66 -10.23
C THR A 458 0.26 1.84 -11.31
N GLN A 459 -0.92 2.30 -11.78
CA GLN A 459 -1.63 1.69 -12.90
C GLN A 459 -0.80 1.75 -14.19
N ALA A 460 -0.12 2.88 -14.48
CA ALA A 460 0.71 3.00 -15.70
C ALA A 460 1.83 1.96 -15.72
N ARG A 461 2.39 1.66 -14.54
CA ARG A 461 3.37 0.59 -14.39
C ARG A 461 2.78 -0.80 -14.63
N SER A 462 1.61 -1.10 -14.06
CA SER A 462 0.92 -2.37 -14.30
C SER A 462 0.57 -2.56 -15.79
N ILE A 463 0.10 -1.50 -16.46
CA ILE A 463 -0.18 -1.48 -17.90
C ILE A 463 1.11 -1.75 -18.69
N ALA A 464 2.23 -1.10 -18.33
CA ALA A 464 3.52 -1.34 -18.97
C ALA A 464 3.93 -2.82 -18.86
N HIS A 465 3.74 -3.42 -17.68
CA HIS A 465 4.02 -4.84 -17.47
C HIS A 465 3.16 -5.74 -18.38
N LEU A 466 1.86 -5.48 -18.44
CA LEU A 466 0.94 -6.23 -19.30
C LEU A 466 1.29 -6.09 -20.79
N TYR A 467 1.69 -4.90 -21.26
CA TYR A 467 2.19 -4.74 -22.63
C TYR A 467 3.37 -5.67 -22.94
N VAL A 468 4.31 -5.83 -22.02
CA VAL A 468 5.45 -6.74 -22.20
C VAL A 468 5.00 -8.20 -22.25
N GLN A 469 4.05 -8.59 -21.40
CA GLN A 469 3.48 -9.95 -21.38
C GLN A 469 2.69 -10.27 -22.65
N LEU A 470 1.96 -9.28 -23.18
CA LEU A 470 1.15 -9.37 -24.40
C LEU A 470 1.95 -9.20 -25.70
N ASP A 471 3.29 -9.21 -25.61
CA ASP A 471 4.19 -9.12 -26.77
C ASP A 471 4.08 -7.76 -27.51
N GLN A 472 3.77 -6.69 -26.77
CA GLN A 472 3.69 -5.29 -27.23
C GLN A 472 4.70 -4.38 -26.50
N PRO A 473 6.00 -4.74 -26.40
CA PRO A 473 6.95 -4.08 -25.51
C PRO A 473 7.22 -2.61 -25.87
N ILE A 474 7.07 -2.21 -27.14
CA ILE A 474 7.24 -0.81 -27.55
C ILE A 474 6.23 0.13 -26.86
N ALA A 475 5.00 -0.33 -26.64
CA ALA A 475 3.96 0.46 -25.96
C ALA A 475 4.26 0.67 -24.47
N ALA A 476 5.08 -0.19 -23.86
CA ALA A 476 5.50 -0.08 -22.47
C ALA A 476 6.55 1.03 -22.23
N LEU A 477 7.39 1.34 -23.23
CA LEU A 477 8.51 2.29 -23.08
C LEU A 477 8.11 3.67 -22.54
N PRO A 478 7.15 4.41 -23.13
CA PRO A 478 6.79 5.73 -22.63
C PRO A 478 6.25 5.69 -21.19
N LEU A 479 5.49 4.65 -20.84
CA LEU A 479 4.97 4.47 -19.48
C LEU A 479 6.09 4.23 -18.47
N LEU A 480 7.07 3.38 -18.82
CA LEU A 480 8.25 3.12 -17.98
C LEU A 480 9.15 4.35 -17.85
N ASP A 481 9.33 5.12 -18.92
CA ASP A 481 10.12 6.35 -18.91
C ASP A 481 9.53 7.40 -17.97
N ASP A 482 8.21 7.65 -18.08
CA ASP A 482 7.51 8.57 -17.19
C ASP A 482 7.50 8.09 -15.73
N TRP A 483 7.28 6.79 -15.52
CA TRP A 483 7.32 6.19 -14.19
C TRP A 483 8.70 6.37 -13.56
N ILE A 484 9.78 5.96 -14.23
CA ILE A 484 11.15 6.08 -13.70
C ILE A 484 11.52 7.54 -13.39
N ARG A 485 11.09 8.49 -14.22
CA ARG A 485 11.33 9.93 -14.02
C ARG A 485 10.67 10.46 -12.74
N LEU A 486 9.48 9.98 -12.40
CA LEU A 486 8.72 10.42 -11.22
C LEU A 486 9.08 9.65 -9.93
N HIS A 487 9.72 8.48 -10.06
CA HIS A 487 9.96 7.51 -8.97
C HIS A 487 11.43 7.32 -8.62
N THR A 488 12.20 8.42 -8.58
CA THR A 488 13.66 8.37 -8.36
C THR A 488 14.08 7.84 -6.98
N ASN A 489 13.16 7.78 -6.01
CA ASN A 489 13.40 7.26 -4.67
C ASN A 489 12.32 6.25 -4.22
N ASP A 490 11.81 5.47 -5.17
CA ASP A 490 10.75 4.48 -4.96
C ASP A 490 11.33 3.08 -4.73
N ALA A 491 10.70 2.29 -3.85
CA ALA A 491 11.10 0.90 -3.58
C ALA A 491 11.17 0.03 -4.84
N MET A 492 10.30 0.29 -5.81
CA MET A 492 10.16 -0.45 -7.06
C MET A 492 10.98 0.13 -8.23
N LEU A 493 11.86 1.11 -7.98
CA LEU A 493 12.70 1.69 -9.01
C LEU A 493 13.60 0.66 -9.72
N GLY A 494 14.22 -0.25 -8.95
CA GLY A 494 15.12 -1.25 -9.53
C GLY A 494 14.39 -2.20 -10.50
N SER A 495 13.17 -2.61 -10.17
CA SER A 495 12.37 -3.48 -11.05
C SER A 495 11.87 -2.74 -12.30
N ALA A 496 11.50 -1.46 -12.20
CA ALA A 496 11.13 -0.67 -13.39
C ALA A 496 12.33 -0.44 -14.32
N LEU A 497 13.52 -0.16 -13.76
CA LEU A 497 14.75 -0.05 -14.55
C LEU A 497 15.07 -1.37 -15.28
N ASN A 498 14.94 -2.50 -14.59
CA ASN A 498 15.12 -3.80 -15.23
C ASN A 498 14.11 -4.06 -16.35
N GLU A 499 12.84 -3.73 -16.12
CA GLU A 499 11.79 -3.91 -17.12
C GLU A 499 12.03 -3.06 -18.37
N ARG A 500 12.45 -1.79 -18.19
CA ARG A 500 12.86 -0.94 -19.32
C ARG A 500 14.10 -1.48 -20.02
N CYS A 501 15.07 -2.01 -19.28
CA CYS A 501 16.24 -2.69 -19.84
C CYS A 501 15.82 -3.87 -20.72
N TRP A 502 14.95 -4.74 -20.21
CA TRP A 502 14.41 -5.90 -20.94
C TRP A 502 13.69 -5.49 -22.22
N VAL A 503 12.80 -4.49 -22.14
CA VAL A 503 12.06 -3.96 -23.29
C VAL A 503 13.01 -3.45 -24.37
N ARG A 504 14.00 -2.64 -24.00
CA ARG A 504 15.03 -2.13 -24.92
C ARG A 504 15.88 -3.24 -25.55
N ALA A 505 16.18 -4.30 -24.80
CA ALA A 505 16.90 -5.46 -25.29
C ALA A 505 16.09 -6.28 -26.30
N LEU A 506 14.80 -6.52 -26.02
CA LEU A 506 13.89 -7.20 -26.92
C LEU A 506 13.75 -6.42 -28.24
N THR A 507 13.55 -5.10 -28.16
CA THR A 507 13.31 -4.26 -29.34
C THR A 507 14.58 -3.82 -30.06
N ASN A 508 15.76 -4.17 -29.53
CA ASN A 508 17.07 -3.79 -30.04
C ASN A 508 17.26 -2.27 -30.16
N GLN A 509 16.80 -1.52 -29.15
CA GLN A 509 16.83 -0.06 -29.12
C GLN A 509 17.62 0.44 -27.93
N MET A 510 18.45 1.48 -28.14
CA MET A 510 19.16 2.20 -27.06
C MET A 510 19.95 1.26 -26.13
N LEU A 511 20.72 0.33 -26.69
CA LEU A 511 21.36 -0.75 -25.93
C LEU A 511 22.34 -0.27 -24.85
N ASP A 512 23.03 0.86 -25.06
CA ASP A 512 23.90 1.45 -24.04
C ASP A 512 23.11 1.95 -22.82
N ASP A 513 21.96 2.58 -23.08
CA ASP A 513 21.05 3.02 -22.00
C ASP A 513 20.39 1.83 -21.33
N ALA A 514 20.05 0.78 -22.08
CA ALA A 514 19.56 -0.48 -21.52
C ALA A 514 20.60 -1.11 -20.58
N LEU A 515 21.86 -1.18 -21.00
CA LEU A 515 22.97 -1.68 -20.18
C LEU A 515 23.14 -0.85 -18.91
N SER A 516 23.00 0.47 -19.01
CA SER A 516 23.00 1.40 -17.87
C SER A 516 21.86 1.11 -16.89
N ASP A 517 20.63 0.92 -17.40
CA ASP A 517 19.46 0.60 -16.59
C ASP A 517 19.61 -0.74 -15.86
N CYS A 518 20.04 -1.79 -16.57
CA CYS A 518 20.31 -3.11 -15.99
C CYS A 518 21.36 -3.02 -14.86
N ARG A 519 22.47 -2.31 -15.08
CA ARG A 519 23.51 -2.14 -14.06
C ARG A 519 23.02 -1.35 -12.85
N LYS A 520 22.20 -0.31 -13.05
CA LYS A 520 21.59 0.45 -11.95
C LYS A 520 20.61 -0.42 -11.15
N ALA A 521 19.80 -1.23 -11.82
CA ALA A 521 18.88 -2.17 -11.18
C ALA A 521 19.64 -3.18 -10.30
N ILE A 522 20.68 -3.81 -10.84
CA ILE A 522 21.52 -4.78 -10.11
C ILE A 522 22.26 -4.12 -8.94
N LYS A 523 22.84 -2.94 -9.16
CA LYS A 523 23.52 -2.19 -8.08
C LYS A 523 22.58 -1.87 -6.92
N ARG A 524 21.30 -1.61 -7.22
CA ARG A 524 20.31 -1.19 -6.23
C ARG A 524 19.69 -2.36 -5.49
N ASP A 525 19.26 -3.41 -6.19
CA ASP A 525 18.48 -4.50 -5.61
C ASP A 525 19.21 -5.86 -5.56
N GLY A 526 20.45 -5.93 -6.07
CA GLY A 526 21.23 -7.15 -6.19
C GLY A 526 21.02 -7.93 -7.49
N GLU A 527 21.80 -9.00 -7.65
CA GLU A 527 21.82 -9.88 -8.82
C GLU A 527 20.62 -10.86 -8.86
N LYS A 528 19.41 -10.32 -9.01
CA LYS A 528 18.19 -11.13 -9.17
C LYS A 528 18.21 -11.89 -10.51
N PRO A 529 17.59 -13.08 -10.63
CA PRO A 529 17.63 -13.87 -11.86
C PRO A 529 17.12 -13.10 -13.09
N ALA A 530 15.98 -12.39 -12.94
CA ALA A 530 15.41 -11.58 -14.02
C ALA A 530 16.30 -10.38 -14.42
N TYR A 531 17.16 -9.88 -13.51
CA TYR A 531 18.02 -8.75 -13.80
C TYR A 531 19.28 -9.19 -14.56
N LEU A 532 19.80 -10.35 -14.16
CA LEU A 532 20.87 -11.05 -14.88
C LEU A 532 20.40 -11.49 -16.27
N ASP A 533 19.14 -11.91 -16.40
CA ASP A 533 18.55 -12.28 -17.69
C ASP A 533 18.52 -11.09 -18.67
N SER A 534 17.98 -9.95 -18.24
CA SER A 534 17.98 -8.71 -19.03
C SER A 534 19.40 -8.26 -19.37
N LEU A 535 20.33 -8.32 -18.42
CA LEU A 535 21.73 -7.99 -18.65
C LEU A 535 22.34 -8.91 -19.72
N GLY A 536 22.11 -10.22 -19.62
CA GLY A 536 22.56 -11.21 -20.59
C GLY A 536 22.01 -10.93 -21.99
N MET A 537 20.73 -10.57 -22.09
CA MET A 537 20.08 -10.23 -23.35
C MET A 537 20.63 -8.94 -23.97
N VAL A 538 20.87 -7.89 -23.18
CA VAL A 538 21.50 -6.66 -23.69
C VAL A 538 22.92 -6.93 -24.17
N GLN A 539 23.70 -7.70 -23.40
CA GLN A 539 25.07 -8.05 -23.80
C GLN A 539 25.09 -8.94 -25.05
N LEU A 540 24.11 -9.83 -25.22
CA LEU A 540 23.93 -10.62 -26.45
C LEU A 540 23.71 -9.70 -27.67
N ARG A 541 22.89 -8.66 -27.52
CA ARG A 541 22.61 -7.67 -28.58
C ARG A 541 23.80 -6.78 -28.89
N LEU A 542 24.62 -6.49 -27.89
CA LEU A 542 25.89 -5.76 -28.04
C LEU A 542 27.04 -6.66 -28.55
N GLU A 543 26.78 -7.94 -28.80
CA GLU A 543 27.77 -8.94 -29.23
C GLU A 543 28.91 -9.18 -28.21
N HIS A 544 28.69 -8.80 -26.95
CA HIS A 544 29.56 -9.09 -25.82
C HIS A 544 29.26 -10.50 -25.28
N TYR A 545 29.58 -11.51 -26.10
CA TYR A 545 29.19 -12.90 -25.82
C TYR A 545 29.73 -13.46 -24.48
N PRO A 546 30.98 -13.23 -24.06
CA PRO A 546 31.47 -13.71 -22.76
C PRO A 546 30.66 -13.18 -21.58
N GLU A 547 30.33 -11.89 -21.59
CA GLU A 547 29.51 -11.24 -20.57
C GLU A 547 28.06 -11.73 -20.60
N SER A 548 27.51 -11.94 -21.81
CA SER A 548 26.17 -12.49 -22.00
C SER A 548 26.05 -13.90 -21.43
N ILE A 549 26.99 -14.78 -21.78
CA ILE A 549 27.04 -16.16 -21.27
C ILE A 549 27.12 -16.16 -19.75
N LYS A 550 28.04 -15.37 -19.16
CA LYS A 550 28.19 -15.29 -17.71
C LYS A 550 26.90 -14.88 -17.02
N ALA A 551 26.25 -13.82 -17.51
CA ALA A 551 25.02 -13.31 -16.91
C ALA A 551 23.88 -14.32 -17.01
N HIS A 552 23.68 -14.95 -18.18
CA HIS A 552 22.65 -15.97 -18.34
C HIS A 552 22.94 -17.25 -17.54
N GLU A 553 24.18 -17.69 -17.41
CA GLU A 553 24.55 -18.84 -16.56
C GLU A 553 24.21 -18.57 -15.10
N GLN A 554 24.53 -17.37 -14.60
CA GLN A 554 24.14 -16.96 -13.25
C GLN A 554 22.61 -16.89 -13.10
N ALA A 555 21.89 -16.38 -14.12
CA ALA A 555 20.44 -16.34 -14.11
C ALA A 555 19.81 -17.76 -14.07
N VAL A 556 20.30 -18.68 -14.91
CA VAL A 556 19.84 -20.08 -14.98
C VAL A 556 20.20 -20.85 -13.71
N ALA A 557 21.36 -20.58 -13.09
CA ALA A 557 21.74 -21.19 -11.81
C ALA A 557 20.78 -20.83 -10.68
N GLN A 558 20.28 -19.58 -10.66
CA GLN A 558 19.30 -19.13 -9.66
C GLN A 558 17.85 -19.48 -10.03
N SER A 559 17.52 -19.54 -11.32
CA SER A 559 16.18 -19.87 -11.83
C SER A 559 16.24 -20.81 -13.05
N PRO A 560 16.37 -22.13 -12.83
CA PRO A 560 16.56 -23.11 -13.92
C PRO A 560 15.37 -23.25 -14.88
N GLN A 561 14.20 -22.72 -14.49
CA GLN A 561 12.91 -22.81 -15.19
C GLN A 561 12.63 -21.59 -16.10
N SER A 562 13.60 -20.68 -16.27
CA SER A 562 13.46 -19.56 -17.20
C SER A 562 13.78 -19.98 -18.63
N ALA A 563 12.74 -20.08 -19.48
CA ALA A 563 12.90 -20.38 -20.91
C ALA A 563 13.72 -19.29 -21.63
N TRP A 564 13.47 -18.01 -21.33
CA TRP A 564 14.20 -16.89 -21.92
C TRP A 564 15.69 -16.88 -21.56
N SER A 565 16.03 -17.17 -20.31
CA SER A 565 17.44 -17.22 -19.89
C SER A 565 18.21 -18.35 -20.55
N ARG A 566 17.58 -19.52 -20.70
CA ARG A 566 18.18 -20.63 -21.46
C ARG A 566 18.28 -20.32 -22.95
N TYR A 567 17.25 -19.67 -23.51
CA TYR A 567 17.25 -19.31 -24.92
C TYR A 567 18.37 -18.29 -25.23
N GLY A 568 18.48 -17.23 -24.42
CA GLY A 568 19.55 -16.24 -24.53
C GLY A 568 20.94 -16.85 -24.34
N LEU A 569 21.11 -17.75 -23.37
CA LEU A 569 22.35 -18.51 -23.17
C LEU A 569 22.72 -19.33 -24.41
N GLY A 570 21.75 -20.04 -24.97
CA GLY A 570 21.94 -20.86 -26.17
C GLY A 570 22.38 -20.02 -27.37
N LEU A 571 21.73 -18.88 -27.60
CA LEU A 571 22.13 -17.94 -28.65
C LEU A 571 23.54 -17.38 -28.41
N ALA A 572 23.86 -16.97 -27.19
CA ALA A 572 25.17 -16.41 -26.85
C ALA A 572 26.30 -17.44 -27.09
N LYS A 573 26.09 -18.70 -26.68
CA LYS A 573 27.04 -19.80 -26.90
C LYS A 573 27.22 -20.13 -28.37
N ILE A 574 26.14 -20.25 -29.15
CA ILE A 574 26.23 -20.51 -30.59
C ILE A 574 27.03 -19.40 -31.28
N ARG A 575 26.72 -18.13 -30.98
CA ARG A 575 27.40 -16.97 -31.58
C ARG A 575 28.85 -16.82 -31.10
N SER A 576 29.21 -17.38 -29.95
CA SER A 576 30.59 -17.48 -29.48
C SER A 576 31.35 -18.71 -30.01
N GLY A 577 30.75 -19.53 -30.88
CA GLY A 577 31.35 -20.76 -31.43
C GLY A 577 31.18 -22.04 -30.59
N GLN A 578 30.43 -21.99 -29.50
CA GLN A 578 30.11 -23.14 -28.63
C GLN A 578 28.79 -23.82 -29.07
N THR A 579 28.72 -24.22 -30.34
CA THR A 579 27.47 -24.63 -31.00
C THR A 579 26.73 -25.78 -30.31
N ASP A 580 27.42 -26.85 -29.92
CA ASP A 580 26.78 -28.02 -29.29
C ASP A 580 26.18 -27.67 -27.92
N ALA A 581 26.93 -26.92 -27.11
CA ALA A 581 26.46 -26.46 -25.80
C ALA A 581 25.28 -25.50 -25.95
N GLY A 582 25.33 -24.57 -26.91
CA GLY A 582 24.22 -23.65 -27.14
C GLY A 582 22.97 -24.34 -27.69
N ASN A 583 23.12 -25.34 -28.56
CA ASN A 583 21.99 -26.15 -29.04
C ASN A 583 21.32 -26.93 -27.90
N ALA A 584 22.09 -27.45 -26.95
CA ALA A 584 21.53 -28.11 -25.77
C ALA A 584 20.70 -27.12 -24.92
N ASP A 585 21.16 -25.88 -24.77
CA ASP A 585 20.41 -24.83 -24.06
C ASP A 585 19.13 -24.42 -24.82
N LEU A 586 19.16 -24.34 -26.16
CA LEU A 586 17.96 -24.09 -26.98
C LEU A 586 16.93 -25.23 -26.87
N VAL A 587 17.37 -26.50 -26.82
CA VAL A 587 16.50 -27.65 -26.55
C VAL A 587 15.85 -27.52 -25.17
N ALA A 588 16.63 -27.18 -24.15
CA ALA A 588 16.12 -27.00 -22.80
C ALA A 588 15.13 -25.81 -22.71
N ALA A 589 15.37 -24.71 -23.42
CA ALA A 589 14.45 -23.60 -23.51
C ALA A 589 13.10 -24.00 -24.13
N ARG A 590 13.12 -24.77 -25.24
CA ARG A 590 11.91 -25.30 -25.89
C ARG A 590 11.13 -26.26 -25.02
N ALA A 591 11.81 -27.06 -24.21
CA ALA A 591 11.16 -27.95 -23.25
C ALA A 591 10.38 -27.18 -22.17
N LEU A 592 10.83 -25.98 -21.80
CA LEU A 592 10.16 -25.10 -20.84
C LEU A 592 9.02 -24.29 -21.49
N ASN A 593 9.24 -23.79 -22.70
CA ASN A 593 8.24 -23.05 -23.47
C ASN A 593 8.34 -23.40 -24.97
N PRO A 594 7.42 -24.20 -25.51
CA PRO A 594 7.42 -24.58 -26.93
C PRO A 594 7.28 -23.40 -27.90
N GLU A 595 6.74 -22.26 -27.46
CA GLU A 595 6.51 -21.07 -28.30
C GLU A 595 7.67 -20.07 -28.26
N ILE A 596 8.74 -20.36 -27.50
CA ILE A 596 9.85 -19.41 -27.27
C ILE A 596 10.51 -18.94 -28.57
N GLU A 597 10.74 -19.85 -29.52
CA GLU A 597 11.38 -19.53 -30.80
C GLU A 597 10.50 -18.66 -31.70
N ALA A 598 9.18 -18.96 -31.73
CA ALA A 598 8.23 -18.16 -32.49
C ALA A 598 8.18 -16.72 -31.98
N ARG A 599 8.19 -16.55 -30.65
CA ARG A 599 8.26 -15.24 -30.02
C ARG A 599 9.60 -14.54 -30.25
N ALA A 600 10.72 -15.24 -30.04
CA ALA A 600 12.06 -14.69 -30.25
C ALA A 600 12.31 -14.22 -31.69
N THR A 601 11.78 -14.95 -32.67
CA THR A 601 11.91 -14.60 -34.09
C THR A 601 11.26 -13.25 -34.42
N LYS A 602 10.15 -12.87 -33.76
CA LYS A 602 9.52 -11.54 -33.94
C LYS A 602 10.46 -10.39 -33.58
N TYR A 603 11.44 -10.65 -32.71
CA TYR A 603 12.45 -9.70 -32.28
C TYR A 603 13.78 -9.88 -33.02
N GLY A 604 13.89 -10.78 -34.01
CA GLY A 604 15.16 -11.09 -34.68
C GLY A 604 16.18 -11.79 -33.77
N LEU A 605 15.72 -12.47 -32.71
CA LEU A 605 16.56 -13.30 -31.85
C LEU A 605 16.57 -14.72 -32.40
N THR A 606 17.46 -15.00 -33.35
CA THR A 606 17.61 -16.34 -33.94
C THR A 606 19.04 -16.86 -33.84
N ALA A 607 19.20 -18.18 -33.97
CA ALA A 607 20.49 -18.86 -33.95
C ALA A 607 21.39 -18.49 -35.13
N ALA A 608 20.83 -17.99 -36.24
CA ALA A 608 21.57 -17.65 -37.45
C ALA A 608 22.44 -16.38 -37.34
N GLY A 609 22.47 -15.72 -36.17
CA GLY A 609 23.03 -14.38 -36.02
C GLY A 609 22.04 -13.29 -36.50
N PRO A 610 22.26 -12.01 -36.13
CA PRO A 610 21.58 -10.90 -36.79
C PRO A 610 22.03 -10.72 -38.24
#